data_AF-A0A497I6H2-F1
#
_entry.id   AF-A0A497I6H2-F1
#
_cell.length_a   1.000
_cell.length_b   1.000
_cell.length_c   1.000
_cell.angle_alpha   90.00
_cell.angle_beta   90.00
_cell.angle_gamma   90.00
#
_symmetry.space_group_name_H-M   'P 1'
#
loop_
_entity.id
_entity.type
_entity.pdbx_description
1 polymer ?
#
loop_
_entity_poly.entity_id
_entity_poly.type
_entity_poly.pdbx_seq_one_letter_code
_entity_poly.pdbx_strand_id
1 'polypeptide(L)'
;CGIEDVKEFQDVIDELNAMINRSERGWVYSRSGGVHHVATALKAKRIISGIRKRFKGLIEGETAQPLPISDLLVGGRFSVIDVERLSPAAQRLVFSKVYADTFWELEKGTAKVKRIIYLIDELNKFAPKGVRQGPIAGIRAIVDEIASRGRSIGAILIGIEQYPSRISDDTTGNVATMVYCKMKASELNAQLYSGLSRELKLLIQRLPKGFAIVDHDTFNRPILIRFPRPPCAQKRPLEYNIMVHLAEHMAPEDRVYLRDLVRRLRYASNEKVYEVLDMYVKQGILPKEVVSDYTKQRGEVYERAKRSKP
;
A
#
# COMPACT_ATOMS: atom_id res chain seq x y z
N CYS A 1 -35.56 17.47 17.75
CA CYS A 1 -34.40 16.99 17.00
C CYS A 1 -34.79 15.82 16.10
N GLY A 2 -34.53 15.90 14.80
CA GLY A 2 -34.71 14.81 13.83
C GLY A 2 -33.53 13.84 13.83
N ILE A 3 -33.60 12.78 13.00
CA ILE A 3 -32.43 11.93 12.69
C ILE A 3 -31.32 12.75 11.99
N GLU A 4 -31.71 13.82 11.29
CA GLU A 4 -30.83 14.74 10.58
C GLU A 4 -29.90 15.55 11.50
N ASP A 5 -30.16 15.56 12.81
CA ASP A 5 -29.30 16.22 13.80
C ASP A 5 -28.13 15.34 14.29
N VAL A 6 -28.07 14.08 13.87
CA VAL A 6 -26.99 13.15 14.23
C VAL A 6 -25.82 13.37 13.28
N LYS A 7 -24.76 14.02 13.76
CA LYS A 7 -23.58 14.38 12.96
C LYS A 7 -22.35 13.55 13.35
N GLU A 8 -22.28 13.11 14.61
CA GLU A 8 -21.17 12.36 15.16
C GLU A 8 -21.61 11.06 15.84
N PHE A 9 -20.65 10.14 16.04
CA PHE A 9 -20.87 8.93 16.83
C PHE A 9 -21.27 9.23 18.29
N GLN A 10 -20.87 10.39 18.82
CA GLN A 10 -21.25 10.85 20.15
C GLN A 10 -22.75 11.15 20.23
N ASP A 11 -23.32 11.81 19.21
CA ASP A 11 -24.76 12.12 19.15
C ASP A 11 -25.62 10.87 19.22
N VAL A 12 -25.21 9.80 18.50
CA VAL A 12 -25.91 8.51 18.53
C VAL A 12 -25.87 7.88 19.92
N ILE A 13 -24.74 7.98 20.61
CA ILE A 13 -24.57 7.42 21.95
C ILE A 13 -25.42 8.19 22.96
N ASP A 14 -25.49 9.52 22.83
CA ASP A 14 -26.30 10.37 23.70
C ASP A 14 -27.80 10.18 23.44
N GLU A 15 -28.19 9.95 22.20
CA GLU A 15 -29.55 9.55 21.88
C GLU A 15 -29.94 8.22 22.52
N LEU A 16 -29.08 7.19 22.41
CA LEU A 16 -29.31 5.90 23.05
C LEU A 16 -29.38 6.03 24.57
N ASN A 17 -28.54 6.88 25.18
CA ASN A 17 -28.62 7.20 26.61
C ASN A 17 -29.98 7.82 26.97
N ALA A 18 -30.43 8.81 26.18
CA ALA A 18 -31.71 9.45 26.41
C ALA A 18 -32.89 8.49 26.23
N MET A 19 -32.82 7.53 25.29
CA MET A 19 -33.83 6.48 25.13
C MET A 19 -33.85 5.53 26.33
N ILE A 20 -32.68 5.09 26.81
CA ILE A 20 -32.56 4.19 27.95
C ILE A 20 -33.05 4.88 29.23
N ASN A 21 -32.71 6.16 29.45
CA ASN A 21 -33.14 6.90 30.63
C ASN A 21 -34.66 7.16 30.65
N ARG A 22 -35.29 7.25 29.47
CA ARG A 22 -36.75 7.38 29.31
C ARG A 22 -37.48 6.04 29.24
N SER A 23 -36.80 4.93 29.53
CA SER A 23 -37.43 3.61 29.41
C SER A 23 -38.52 3.43 30.45
N GLU A 24 -39.64 2.87 30.03
CA GLU A 24 -40.75 2.51 30.92
C GLU A 24 -41.02 1.01 30.82
N ARG A 25 -41.13 0.34 31.97
CA ARG A 25 -41.41 -1.11 32.06
C ARG A 25 -40.51 -1.99 31.18
N GLY A 26 -39.25 -1.57 30.99
CA GLY A 26 -38.26 -2.31 30.19
C GLY A 26 -38.33 -2.07 28.68
N TRP A 27 -39.15 -1.12 28.23
CA TRP A 27 -39.29 -0.75 26.82
C TRP A 27 -38.73 0.65 26.55
N VAL A 28 -38.10 0.81 25.38
CA VAL A 28 -37.64 2.09 24.84
C VAL A 28 -38.37 2.39 23.54
N TYR A 29 -38.57 3.67 23.28
CA TYR A 29 -39.24 4.18 22.09
C TYR A 29 -38.23 4.93 21.23
N SER A 30 -38.05 4.51 19.98
CA SER A 30 -37.22 5.20 19.00
C SER A 30 -37.94 6.42 18.44
N ARG A 31 -37.18 7.37 17.85
CA ARG A 31 -37.78 8.53 17.16
C ARG A 31 -38.62 8.15 15.95
N SER A 32 -38.33 7.00 15.32
CA SER A 32 -39.10 6.44 14.21
C SER A 32 -40.39 5.73 14.64
N GLY A 33 -40.77 5.79 15.92
CA GLY A 33 -41.95 5.12 16.46
C GLY A 33 -41.76 3.62 16.74
N GLY A 34 -40.53 3.11 16.61
CA GLY A 34 -40.19 1.73 16.91
C GLY A 34 -40.13 1.48 18.42
N VAL A 35 -40.71 0.37 18.86
CA VAL A 35 -40.67 -0.07 20.26
C VAL A 35 -39.66 -1.21 20.38
N HIS A 36 -38.69 -1.06 21.28
CA HIS A 36 -37.66 -2.06 21.51
C HIS A 36 -37.46 -2.32 23.00
N HIS A 37 -37.02 -3.53 23.35
CA HIS A 37 -36.63 -3.81 24.72
C HIS A 37 -35.35 -3.04 25.09
N VAL A 38 -35.23 -2.58 26.34
CA VAL A 38 -34.06 -1.83 26.85
C VAL A 38 -32.74 -2.57 26.59
N ALA A 39 -32.74 -3.90 26.69
CA ALA A 39 -31.56 -4.72 26.40
C ALA A 39 -31.03 -4.53 24.97
N THR A 40 -31.91 -4.30 23.99
CA THR A 40 -31.53 -4.03 22.59
C THR A 40 -30.82 -2.69 22.48
N ALA A 41 -31.34 -1.64 23.14
CA ALA A 41 -30.70 -0.33 23.17
C ALA A 41 -29.34 -0.36 23.91
N LEU A 42 -29.25 -1.08 25.02
CA LEU A 42 -27.98 -1.29 25.74
C LEU A 42 -26.96 -2.02 24.86
N LYS A 43 -27.39 -3.04 24.11
CA LYS A 43 -26.54 -3.76 23.16
C LYS A 43 -26.07 -2.84 22.03
N ALA A 44 -26.96 -2.05 21.44
CA ALA A 44 -26.61 -1.06 20.43
C ALA A 44 -25.59 -0.04 20.97
N LYS A 45 -25.85 0.54 22.15
CA LYS A 45 -24.93 1.47 22.83
C LYS A 45 -23.55 0.86 23.02
N ARG A 46 -23.48 -0.39 23.50
CA ARG A 46 -22.22 -1.12 23.69
C ARG A 46 -21.45 -1.29 22.38
N ILE A 47 -22.14 -1.65 21.30
CA ILE A 47 -21.52 -1.84 19.98
C ILE A 47 -20.98 -0.52 19.44
N ILE A 48 -21.81 0.54 19.41
CA ILE A 48 -21.44 1.85 18.85
C ILE A 48 -20.32 2.48 19.67
N SER A 49 -20.40 2.42 21.01
CA SER A 49 -19.32 2.87 21.90
C SER A 49 -18.02 2.10 21.65
N GLY A 50 -18.11 0.79 21.40
CA GLY A 50 -16.96 -0.04 21.05
C GLY A 50 -16.35 0.31 19.69
N ILE A 51 -17.17 0.63 18.68
CA ILE A 51 -16.71 1.10 17.37
C ILE A 51 -15.97 2.43 17.55
N ARG A 52 -16.60 3.44 18.17
CA ARG A 52 -15.98 4.76 18.39
C ARG A 52 -14.65 4.65 19.14
N LYS A 53 -14.57 3.82 20.17
CA LYS A 53 -13.33 3.62 20.93
C LYS A 53 -12.24 2.93 20.10
N ARG A 54 -12.58 1.90 19.32
CA ARG A 54 -11.59 1.12 18.53
C ARG A 54 -11.07 1.86 17.31
N PHE A 55 -11.88 2.74 16.73
CA PHE A 55 -11.59 3.46 15.49
C PHE A 55 -11.52 4.99 15.68
N LYS A 56 -11.24 5.43 16.92
CA LYS A 56 -11.09 6.85 17.24
C LYS A 56 -10.07 7.50 16.31
N GLY A 57 -10.41 8.64 15.71
CA GLY A 57 -9.58 9.36 14.75
C GLY A 57 -9.56 8.77 13.33
N LEU A 58 -10.23 7.63 13.09
CA LEU A 58 -10.40 7.04 11.75
C LEU A 58 -11.85 7.10 11.27
N ILE A 59 -12.79 6.87 12.18
CA ILE A 59 -14.21 7.05 11.92
C ILE A 59 -14.67 8.19 12.82
N GLU A 60 -14.88 9.34 12.20
CA GLU A 60 -15.41 10.55 12.82
C GLU A 60 -16.66 10.99 12.04
N GLY A 61 -17.38 11.98 12.58
CA GLY A 61 -18.60 12.52 11.96
C GLY A 61 -18.35 13.46 10.78
N GLU A 62 -19.26 14.40 10.54
CA GLU A 62 -19.17 15.39 9.45
C GLU A 62 -17.87 16.22 9.42
N THR A 63 -17.17 16.32 10.55
CA THR A 63 -15.90 17.07 10.67
C THR A 63 -14.68 16.31 10.15
N ALA A 64 -14.84 15.03 9.79
CA ALA A 64 -13.76 14.19 9.30
C ALA A 64 -13.34 14.56 7.87
N GLN A 65 -12.03 14.67 7.64
CA GLN A 65 -11.51 14.68 6.28
C GLN A 65 -11.36 13.23 5.79
N PRO A 66 -11.85 12.89 4.58
CA PRO A 66 -11.63 11.57 4.02
C PRO A 66 -10.14 11.35 3.78
N LEU A 67 -9.72 10.08 3.77
CA LEU A 67 -8.37 9.73 3.34
C LEU A 67 -8.14 10.27 1.93
N PRO A 68 -7.03 11.00 1.68
CA PRO A 68 -6.77 11.62 0.38
C PRO A 68 -6.25 10.57 -0.63
N ILE A 69 -7.10 9.61 -0.98
CA ILE A 69 -6.71 8.46 -1.82
C ILE A 69 -6.22 8.92 -3.18
N SER A 70 -6.86 9.91 -3.79
CA SER A 70 -6.45 10.43 -5.10
C SER A 70 -5.03 11.06 -5.09
N ASP A 71 -4.52 11.50 -3.93
CA ASP A 71 -3.14 11.99 -3.78
C ASP A 71 -2.11 10.84 -3.77
N LEU A 72 -2.55 9.63 -3.44
CA LEU A 72 -1.75 8.41 -3.54
C LEU A 72 -1.60 7.97 -5.00
N LEU A 73 -2.58 8.26 -5.85
CA LEU A 73 -2.66 7.81 -7.24
C LEU A 73 -1.91 8.72 -8.22
N VAL A 74 -0.62 8.95 -7.94
CA VAL A 74 0.27 9.73 -8.80
C VAL A 74 1.29 8.81 -9.47
N GLY A 75 1.41 8.89 -10.80
CA GLY A 75 2.34 8.04 -11.55
C GLY A 75 3.78 8.15 -11.05
N GLY A 76 4.40 7.00 -10.73
CA GLY A 76 5.78 6.93 -10.24
C GLY A 76 5.96 7.26 -8.75
N ARG A 77 4.87 7.55 -8.02
CA ARG A 77 4.89 7.77 -6.58
C ARG A 77 4.96 6.43 -5.85
N PHE A 78 5.92 6.32 -4.93
CA PHE A 78 5.90 5.31 -3.87
C PHE A 78 5.31 5.96 -2.62
N SER A 79 4.13 5.52 -2.21
CA SER A 79 3.41 6.01 -1.03
C SER A 79 3.49 4.96 0.07
N VAL A 80 3.78 5.41 1.30
CA VAL A 80 3.80 4.56 2.49
C VAL A 80 2.62 4.96 3.37
N ILE A 81 1.78 3.99 3.71
CA ILE A 81 0.66 4.17 4.64
C ILE A 81 1.08 3.50 5.94
N ASP A 82 1.55 4.28 6.90
CA ASP A 82 1.93 3.77 8.22
C ASP A 82 0.67 3.49 9.05
N VAL A 83 0.47 2.22 9.39
CA VAL A 83 -0.65 1.73 10.19
C VAL A 83 -0.19 1.01 11.46
N GLU A 84 1.10 1.07 11.81
CA GLU A 84 1.69 0.28 12.90
C GLU A 84 1.03 0.59 14.25
N ARG A 85 0.74 1.86 14.51
CA ARG A 85 0.12 2.34 15.76
C ARG A 85 -1.37 2.04 15.88
N LEU A 86 -1.99 1.55 14.81
CA LEU A 86 -3.42 1.25 14.80
C LEU A 86 -3.69 -0.15 15.35
N SER A 87 -4.85 -0.33 15.98
CA SER A 87 -5.31 -1.68 16.35
C SER A 87 -5.47 -2.56 15.10
N PRO A 88 -5.36 -3.90 15.19
CA PRO A 88 -5.51 -4.77 14.02
C PRO A 88 -6.85 -4.61 13.28
N ALA A 89 -7.92 -4.25 14.00
CA ALA A 89 -9.20 -3.93 13.37
C ALA A 89 -9.14 -2.62 12.58
N ALA A 90 -8.47 -1.60 13.12
CA ALA A 90 -8.27 -0.31 12.47
C ALA A 90 -7.33 -0.41 11.25
N GLN A 91 -6.23 -1.17 11.33
CA GLN A 91 -5.37 -1.46 10.17
C GLN A 91 -6.18 -2.05 9.01
N ARG A 92 -7.02 -3.03 9.33
CA ARG A 92 -7.95 -3.69 8.40
C ARG A 92 -8.95 -2.73 7.77
N LEU A 93 -9.53 -1.82 8.56
CA LEU A 93 -10.44 -0.79 8.05
C LEU A 93 -9.74 0.14 7.06
N VAL A 94 -8.56 0.66 7.42
CA VAL A 94 -7.76 1.53 6.53
C VAL A 94 -7.44 0.81 5.23
N PHE A 95 -6.97 -0.43 5.31
CA PHE A 95 -6.68 -1.24 4.14
C PHE A 95 -7.91 -1.40 3.23
N SER A 96 -9.06 -1.80 3.79
CA SER A 96 -10.29 -1.96 3.02
C SER A 96 -10.76 -0.67 2.36
N LYS A 97 -10.64 0.47 3.05
CA LYS A 97 -11.02 1.78 2.51
C LYS A 97 -10.09 2.21 1.38
N VAL A 98 -8.77 2.07 1.58
CA VAL A 98 -7.77 2.37 0.54
C VAL A 98 -8.05 1.52 -0.68
N TYR A 99 -8.19 0.20 -0.53
CA TYR A 99 -8.50 -0.71 -1.63
C TYR A 99 -9.78 -0.31 -2.36
N ALA A 100 -10.90 -0.13 -1.64
CA ALA A 100 -12.19 0.15 -2.24
C ALA A 100 -12.14 1.41 -3.11
N ASP A 101 -11.52 2.47 -2.61
CA ASP A 101 -11.42 3.74 -3.33
C ASP A 101 -10.48 3.64 -4.53
N THR A 102 -9.30 3.04 -4.37
CA THR A 102 -8.34 2.90 -5.47
C THR A 102 -8.82 1.94 -6.55
N PHE A 103 -9.50 0.87 -6.16
CA PHE A 103 -10.10 -0.10 -7.09
C PHE A 103 -11.23 0.54 -7.88
N TRP A 104 -12.14 1.26 -7.20
CA TRP A 104 -13.23 1.97 -7.85
C TRP A 104 -12.75 3.01 -8.86
N GLU A 105 -11.70 3.78 -8.50
CA GLU A 105 -11.11 4.75 -9.43
C GLU A 105 -10.49 4.07 -10.66
N LEU A 106 -9.84 2.91 -10.50
CA LEU A 106 -9.29 2.12 -11.61
C LEU A 106 -10.39 1.53 -12.50
N GLU A 107 -11.41 0.92 -11.89
CA GLU A 107 -12.51 0.27 -12.61
C GLU A 107 -13.32 1.27 -13.44
N LYS A 108 -13.55 2.47 -12.91
CA LYS A 108 -14.22 3.56 -13.63
C LYS A 108 -13.34 4.28 -14.66
N GLY A 109 -12.04 3.97 -14.71
CA GLY A 109 -11.09 4.69 -15.56
C GLY A 109 -10.86 6.15 -15.15
N THR A 110 -11.23 6.53 -13.93
CA THR A 110 -11.04 7.88 -13.38
C THR A 110 -9.69 8.07 -12.70
N ALA A 111 -9.01 6.97 -12.37
CA ALA A 111 -7.67 7.00 -11.79
C ALA A 111 -6.68 7.72 -12.73
N LYS A 112 -5.83 8.57 -12.16
CA LYS A 112 -4.72 9.24 -12.89
C LYS A 112 -3.59 8.28 -13.28
N VAL A 113 -3.70 6.99 -12.94
CA VAL A 113 -2.71 5.94 -13.18
C VAL A 113 -3.37 4.74 -13.85
N LYS A 114 -2.62 4.06 -14.73
CA LYS A 114 -3.07 2.83 -15.40
C LYS A 114 -2.87 1.57 -14.56
N ARG A 115 -1.99 1.62 -13.56
CA ARG A 115 -1.62 0.48 -12.72
C ARG A 115 -1.33 0.92 -11.30
N ILE A 116 -1.73 0.09 -10.35
CA ILE A 116 -1.46 0.24 -8.92
C ILE A 116 -0.79 -1.03 -8.42
N ILE A 117 0.26 -0.87 -7.61
CA ILE A 117 0.92 -1.98 -6.90
C ILE A 117 0.59 -1.84 -5.42
N TYR A 118 -0.13 -2.81 -4.89
CA TYR A 118 -0.36 -2.97 -3.45
C TYR A 118 0.78 -3.78 -2.86
N LEU A 119 1.71 -3.10 -2.18
CA LEU A 119 2.75 -3.73 -1.38
C LEU A 119 2.26 -3.85 0.06
N ILE A 120 2.01 -5.08 0.51
CA ILE A 120 1.43 -5.36 1.82
C ILE A 120 2.42 -6.16 2.64
N ASP A 121 2.82 -5.61 3.78
CA ASP A 121 3.54 -6.37 4.79
C ASP A 121 2.56 -7.17 5.66
N GLU A 122 2.94 -8.40 6.02
CA GLU A 122 2.09 -9.34 6.77
C GLU A 122 0.68 -9.50 6.16
N LEU A 123 0.63 -9.77 4.85
CA LEU A 123 -0.56 -10.10 4.07
C LEU A 123 -1.52 -11.10 4.76
N ASN A 124 -1.03 -12.05 5.56
CA ASN A 124 -1.81 -13.01 6.31
C ASN A 124 -2.76 -12.36 7.35
N LYS A 125 -2.51 -11.12 7.77
CA LYS A 125 -3.43 -10.33 8.60
C LYS A 125 -4.71 -9.95 7.86
N PHE A 126 -4.62 -9.84 6.53
CA PHE A 126 -5.69 -9.42 5.64
C PHE A 126 -6.33 -10.59 4.91
N ALA A 127 -5.55 -11.61 4.55
CA ALA A 127 -6.00 -12.83 3.87
C ALA A 127 -5.66 -14.12 4.65
N PRO A 128 -6.10 -14.28 5.91
CA PRO A 128 -5.76 -15.45 6.70
C PRO A 128 -6.41 -16.74 6.18
N LYS A 129 -5.65 -17.83 6.21
CA LYS A 129 -6.13 -19.17 5.90
C LYS A 129 -7.19 -19.64 6.92
N GLY A 130 -8.22 -20.33 6.44
CA GLY A 130 -9.23 -20.97 7.28
C GLY A 130 -10.34 -20.04 7.80
N VAL A 131 -10.23 -18.73 7.63
CA VAL A 131 -11.32 -17.80 8.01
C VAL A 131 -12.38 -17.79 6.91
N ARG A 132 -13.62 -18.16 7.27
CA ARG A 132 -14.76 -18.27 6.34
C ARG A 132 -15.91 -17.31 6.63
N GLN A 133 -16.00 -16.76 7.84
CA GLN A 133 -17.12 -15.91 8.26
C GLN A 133 -16.63 -14.69 9.05
N GLY A 134 -17.50 -13.69 9.17
CA GLY A 134 -17.26 -12.46 9.91
C GLY A 134 -16.45 -11.41 9.13
N PRO A 135 -16.10 -10.29 9.78
CA PRO A 135 -15.50 -9.13 9.10
C PRO A 135 -14.18 -9.44 8.40
N ILE A 136 -13.39 -10.38 8.94
CA ILE A 136 -12.11 -10.78 8.37
C ILE A 136 -12.31 -11.52 7.04
N ALA A 137 -13.41 -12.26 6.87
CA ALA A 137 -13.70 -12.95 5.61
C ALA A 137 -13.96 -11.97 4.46
N GLY A 138 -14.61 -10.82 4.73
CA GLY A 138 -14.80 -9.78 3.71
C GLY A 138 -13.49 -9.13 3.27
N ILE A 139 -12.55 -8.95 4.21
CA ILE A 139 -11.24 -8.37 3.92
C ILE A 139 -10.35 -9.37 3.17
N ARG A 140 -10.44 -10.64 3.53
CA ARG A 140 -9.81 -11.71 2.76
C ARG A 140 -10.35 -11.72 1.34
N ALA A 141 -11.67 -11.61 1.14
CA ALA A 141 -12.28 -11.62 -0.18
C ALA A 141 -11.75 -10.48 -1.08
N ILE A 142 -11.48 -9.31 -0.50
CA ILE A 142 -10.80 -8.21 -1.20
C ILE A 142 -9.42 -8.65 -1.72
N VAL A 143 -8.59 -9.29 -0.89
CA VAL A 143 -7.25 -9.73 -1.31
C VAL A 143 -7.33 -10.86 -2.34
N ASP A 144 -8.22 -11.83 -2.14
CA ASP A 144 -8.48 -12.92 -3.08
C ASP A 144 -8.97 -12.36 -4.44
N GLU A 145 -9.76 -11.28 -4.45
CA GLU A 145 -10.18 -10.57 -5.66
C GLU A 145 -9.00 -9.89 -6.38
N ILE A 146 -8.10 -9.20 -5.66
CA ILE A 146 -6.90 -8.62 -6.28
C ILE A 146 -6.05 -9.72 -6.91
N ALA A 147 -5.83 -10.82 -6.19
CA ALA A 147 -5.00 -11.92 -6.67
C ALA A 147 -5.59 -12.57 -7.93
N SER A 148 -6.90 -12.80 -7.97
CA SER A 148 -7.57 -13.48 -9.07
C SER A 148 -7.89 -12.58 -10.28
N ARG A 149 -8.29 -11.32 -10.05
CA ARG A 149 -8.83 -10.43 -11.10
C ARG A 149 -8.09 -9.10 -11.23
N GLY A 150 -7.14 -8.78 -10.35
CA GLY A 150 -6.46 -7.48 -10.36
C GLY A 150 -5.79 -7.15 -11.70
N ARG A 151 -5.30 -8.16 -12.42
CA ARG A 151 -4.60 -7.97 -13.71
C ARG A 151 -5.43 -7.23 -14.76
N SER A 152 -6.74 -7.49 -14.85
CA SER A 152 -7.60 -6.86 -15.88
C SER A 152 -7.83 -5.38 -15.61
N ILE A 153 -7.84 -5.00 -14.33
CA ILE A 153 -8.12 -3.63 -13.85
C ILE A 153 -6.83 -2.83 -13.61
N GLY A 154 -5.66 -3.49 -13.70
CA GLY A 154 -4.35 -2.86 -13.50
C GLY A 154 -3.88 -2.87 -12.04
N ALA A 155 -4.51 -3.67 -11.18
CA ALA A 155 -4.08 -3.91 -9.81
C ALA A 155 -3.07 -5.06 -9.74
N ILE A 156 -1.98 -4.86 -8.99
CA ILE A 156 -0.92 -5.85 -8.76
C ILE A 156 -0.74 -6.01 -7.26
N LEU A 157 -0.71 -7.25 -6.77
CA LEU A 157 -0.46 -7.57 -5.36
C LEU A 157 0.97 -8.03 -5.16
N ILE A 158 1.66 -7.46 -4.17
CA ILE A 158 2.94 -7.95 -3.66
C ILE A 158 2.80 -8.12 -2.15
N GLY A 159 2.85 -9.36 -1.68
CA GLY A 159 2.85 -9.69 -0.26
C GLY A 159 4.28 -9.93 0.25
N ILE A 160 4.58 -9.40 1.43
CA ILE A 160 5.79 -9.73 2.20
C ILE A 160 5.37 -10.58 3.39
N GLU A 161 6.01 -11.73 3.56
CA GLU A 161 5.58 -12.72 4.55
C GLU A 161 6.72 -13.50 5.17
N GLN A 162 6.56 -13.80 6.46
CA GLN A 162 7.35 -14.81 7.15
C GLN A 162 6.74 -16.21 7.00
N TYR A 163 5.40 -16.30 6.97
CA TYR A 163 4.66 -17.56 6.92
C TYR A 163 3.59 -17.53 5.81
N PRO A 164 3.99 -17.61 4.52
CA PRO A 164 3.03 -17.64 3.42
C PRO A 164 1.99 -18.77 3.51
N SER A 165 2.32 -19.88 4.17
CA SER A 165 1.39 -20.99 4.43
C SER A 165 0.15 -20.61 5.23
N ARG A 166 0.16 -19.46 5.91
CA ARG A 166 -0.96 -18.91 6.67
C ARG A 166 -1.88 -18.02 5.84
N ILE A 167 -1.57 -17.78 4.56
CA ILE A 167 -2.42 -17.03 3.64
C ILE A 167 -3.48 -17.97 3.04
N SER A 168 -4.62 -17.40 2.64
CA SER A 168 -5.65 -18.03 1.80
C SER A 168 -5.05 -18.82 0.63
N ASP A 169 -5.56 -20.04 0.43
CA ASP A 169 -5.18 -20.87 -0.72
C ASP A 169 -5.63 -20.21 -2.05
N ASP A 170 -6.72 -19.43 -2.03
CA ASP A 170 -7.20 -18.69 -3.21
C ASP A 170 -6.24 -17.56 -3.60
N THR A 171 -5.68 -16.85 -2.61
CA THR A 171 -4.66 -15.82 -2.87
C THR A 171 -3.37 -16.48 -3.38
N THR A 172 -2.83 -17.44 -2.61
CA THR A 172 -1.52 -18.05 -2.92
C THR A 172 -1.53 -18.87 -4.21
N GLY A 173 -2.65 -19.52 -4.55
CA GLY A 173 -2.81 -20.25 -5.80
C GLY A 173 -2.82 -19.37 -7.05
N ASN A 174 -3.05 -18.06 -6.91
CA ASN A 174 -3.00 -17.10 -8.02
C ASN A 174 -1.67 -16.32 -8.07
N VAL A 175 -0.70 -16.63 -7.20
CA VAL A 175 0.60 -15.96 -7.20
C VAL A 175 1.50 -16.55 -8.30
N ALA A 176 1.76 -15.75 -9.33
CA ALA A 176 2.63 -16.16 -10.45
C ALA A 176 4.13 -16.06 -10.14
N THR A 177 4.53 -15.39 -9.05
CA THR A 177 5.95 -15.19 -8.70
C THR A 177 6.16 -15.34 -7.21
N MET A 178 6.98 -16.31 -6.81
CA MET A 178 7.39 -16.55 -5.44
C MET A 178 8.88 -16.22 -5.30
N VAL A 179 9.23 -15.45 -4.27
CA VAL A 179 10.62 -15.13 -3.94
C VAL A 179 10.95 -15.73 -2.58
N TYR A 180 11.71 -16.83 -2.58
CA TYR A 180 12.10 -17.54 -1.37
C TYR A 180 13.39 -16.96 -0.80
N CYS A 181 13.29 -16.34 0.37
CA CYS A 181 14.45 -16.06 1.22
C CYS A 181 14.76 -17.29 2.08
N LYS A 182 15.70 -17.17 3.03
CA LYS A 182 15.95 -18.24 4.01
C LYS A 182 14.68 -18.51 4.83
N MET A 183 14.19 -19.75 4.78
CA MET A 183 12.96 -20.19 5.46
C MET A 183 13.21 -21.39 6.38
N LYS A 184 12.35 -21.56 7.38
CA LYS A 184 12.42 -22.70 8.32
C LYS A 184 11.83 -23.96 7.68
N ALA A 185 12.36 -25.13 8.03
CA ALA A 185 11.85 -26.43 7.56
C ALA A 185 10.35 -26.62 7.85
N SER A 186 9.88 -26.15 9.01
CA SER A 186 8.47 -26.24 9.41
C SER A 186 7.52 -25.56 8.43
N GLU A 187 7.96 -24.44 7.82
CA GLU A 187 7.17 -23.72 6.82
C GLU A 187 7.22 -24.47 5.47
N LEU A 188 8.40 -24.92 5.03
CA LEU A 188 8.57 -25.63 3.76
C LEU A 188 7.90 -27.01 3.70
N ASN A 189 7.49 -27.54 4.86
CA ASN A 189 6.67 -28.74 4.97
C ASN A 189 5.18 -28.49 4.72
N ALA A 190 4.74 -27.23 4.68
CA ALA A 190 3.35 -26.91 4.35
C ALA A 190 2.99 -27.30 2.92
N GLN A 191 1.71 -27.62 2.70
CA GLN A 191 1.17 -28.03 1.40
C GLN A 191 1.46 -27.02 0.29
N LEU A 192 1.54 -25.72 0.62
CA LEU A 192 1.88 -24.65 -0.33
C LEU A 192 3.17 -24.94 -1.11
N TYR A 193 4.15 -25.58 -0.48
CA TYR A 193 5.46 -25.86 -1.08
C TYR A 193 5.59 -27.30 -1.58
N SER A 194 4.47 -28.03 -1.78
CA SER A 194 4.51 -29.42 -2.24
C SER A 194 5.15 -29.58 -3.62
N GLY A 195 5.08 -28.55 -4.47
CA GLY A 195 5.70 -28.53 -5.79
C GLY A 195 7.23 -28.37 -5.79
N LEU A 196 7.85 -27.96 -4.68
CA LEU A 196 9.30 -27.80 -4.60
C LEU A 196 9.99 -29.14 -4.37
N SER A 197 11.07 -29.40 -5.12
CA SER A 197 11.91 -30.59 -4.90
C SER A 197 12.56 -30.57 -3.52
N ARG A 198 12.91 -31.76 -3.00
CA ARG A 198 13.58 -31.88 -1.69
C ARG A 198 14.91 -31.12 -1.66
N GLU A 199 15.67 -31.17 -2.74
CA GLU A 199 16.96 -30.51 -2.90
C GLU A 199 16.78 -28.98 -2.82
N LEU A 200 15.77 -28.45 -3.51
CA LEU A 200 15.45 -27.03 -3.48
C LEU A 200 15.03 -26.58 -2.09
N LYS A 201 14.20 -27.36 -1.39
CA LYS A 201 13.83 -27.08 0.00
C LYS A 201 15.05 -27.05 0.93
N LEU A 202 16.01 -27.96 0.76
CA LEU A 202 17.26 -27.97 1.54
C LEU A 202 18.14 -26.75 1.21
N LEU A 203 18.16 -26.32 -0.05
CA LEU A 203 18.88 -25.11 -0.47
C LEU A 203 18.25 -23.86 0.15
N ILE A 204 16.92 -23.71 0.11
CA ILE A 204 16.19 -22.59 0.72
C ILE A 204 16.49 -22.47 2.22
N GLN A 205 16.53 -23.59 2.94
CA GLN A 205 16.85 -23.61 4.38
C GLN A 205 18.26 -23.10 4.70
N ARG A 206 19.20 -23.27 3.75
CA ARG A 206 20.62 -22.94 3.90
C ARG A 206 21.00 -21.64 3.16
N LEU A 207 20.04 -20.93 2.58
CA LEU A 207 20.31 -19.69 1.86
C LEU A 207 21.06 -18.68 2.75
N PRO A 208 22.20 -18.14 2.28
CA PRO A 208 22.89 -17.08 3.00
C PRO A 208 22.07 -15.79 2.96
N LYS A 209 22.31 -14.92 3.96
CA LYS A 209 21.71 -13.58 3.95
C LYS A 209 22.14 -12.85 2.67
N GLY A 210 21.18 -12.22 2.02
CA GLY A 210 21.42 -11.50 0.78
C GLY A 210 21.24 -12.35 -0.49
N PHE A 211 20.77 -13.58 -0.35
CA PHE A 211 20.38 -14.45 -1.47
C PHE A 211 18.90 -14.80 -1.38
N ALA A 212 18.28 -14.94 -2.54
CA ALA A 212 16.89 -15.38 -2.67
C ALA A 212 16.76 -16.26 -3.92
N ILE A 213 15.73 -17.10 -3.96
CA ILE A 213 15.36 -17.88 -5.13
C ILE A 213 14.08 -17.28 -5.70
N VAL A 214 14.09 -16.94 -6.98
CA VAL A 214 12.91 -16.49 -7.70
C VAL A 214 12.34 -17.67 -8.47
N ASP A 215 11.09 -17.98 -8.18
CA ASP A 215 10.28 -18.98 -8.85
C ASP A 215 9.12 -18.26 -9.53
N HIS A 216 8.99 -18.44 -10.84
CA HIS A 216 8.05 -17.70 -11.66
C HIS A 216 7.55 -18.59 -12.79
N ASP A 217 6.24 -18.53 -13.08
CA ASP A 217 5.58 -19.42 -14.04
C ASP A 217 6.21 -19.44 -15.45
N THR A 218 6.85 -18.35 -15.86
CA THR A 218 7.51 -18.28 -17.18
C THR A 218 8.87 -19.00 -17.20
N PHE A 219 9.47 -19.26 -16.04
CA PHE A 219 10.78 -19.91 -15.95
C PHE A 219 10.63 -21.41 -15.73
N ASN A 220 11.33 -22.21 -16.55
CA ASN A 220 11.35 -23.66 -16.40
C ASN A 220 12.08 -24.12 -15.12
N ARG A 221 12.87 -23.24 -14.50
CA ARG A 221 13.66 -23.52 -13.29
C ARG A 221 13.72 -22.29 -12.40
N PRO A 222 13.69 -22.46 -11.06
CA PRO A 222 13.92 -21.37 -10.12
C PRO A 222 15.32 -20.77 -10.27
N ILE A 223 15.42 -19.46 -10.13
CA ILE A 223 16.64 -18.68 -10.35
C ILE A 223 17.19 -18.19 -9.02
N LEU A 224 18.43 -18.55 -8.70
CA LEU A 224 19.14 -17.98 -7.55
C LEU A 224 19.59 -16.55 -7.86
N ILE A 225 19.18 -15.60 -7.02
CA ILE A 225 19.55 -14.19 -7.11
C ILE A 225 20.26 -13.73 -5.84
N ARG A 226 21.03 -12.64 -5.98
CA ARG A 226 21.61 -11.90 -4.85
C ARG A 226 20.90 -10.56 -4.70
N PHE A 227 20.29 -10.33 -3.53
CA PHE A 227 19.55 -9.12 -3.19
C PHE A 227 19.77 -8.71 -1.72
N PRO A 228 19.99 -7.42 -1.40
CA PRO A 228 20.09 -6.31 -2.34
C PRO A 228 21.39 -6.37 -3.13
N ARG A 229 21.43 -5.67 -4.28
CA ARG A 229 22.72 -5.42 -4.94
C ARG A 229 23.65 -4.75 -3.92
N PRO A 230 24.96 -5.08 -3.89
CA PRO A 230 25.88 -4.39 -2.99
C PRO A 230 25.82 -2.88 -3.23
N PRO A 231 26.09 -2.03 -2.23
CA PRO A 231 25.97 -0.57 -2.37
C PRO A 231 26.69 -0.01 -3.60
N CYS A 232 27.84 -0.57 -3.98
CA CYS A 232 28.59 -0.22 -5.19
C CYS A 232 27.87 -0.57 -6.52
N ALA A 233 26.89 -1.46 -6.51
CA ALA A 233 26.09 -1.88 -7.66
C ALA A 233 24.63 -1.40 -7.58
N GLN A 234 24.26 -0.66 -6.53
CA GLN A 234 23.00 0.08 -6.48
C GLN A 234 23.19 1.37 -7.27
N LYS A 235 22.75 1.38 -8.54
CA LYS A 235 22.76 2.61 -9.33
C LYS A 235 21.77 3.58 -8.69
N ARG A 236 22.29 4.68 -8.11
CA ARG A 236 21.46 5.83 -7.79
C ARG A 236 20.86 6.37 -9.11
N PRO A 237 19.63 6.90 -9.10
CA PRO A 237 19.12 7.64 -10.24
C PRO A 237 20.15 8.68 -10.67
N LEU A 238 20.31 8.88 -11.97
CA LEU A 238 21.25 9.86 -12.50
C LEU A 238 20.99 11.25 -11.90
N GLU A 239 19.72 11.58 -11.69
CA GLU A 239 19.26 12.84 -11.14
C GLU A 239 19.50 12.99 -9.61
N TYR A 240 19.95 11.94 -8.92
CA TYR A 240 20.00 11.91 -7.45
C TYR A 240 20.81 13.06 -6.84
N ASN A 241 22.02 13.31 -7.32
CA ASN A 241 22.87 14.37 -6.77
C ASN A 241 22.26 15.77 -7.00
N ILE A 242 21.62 15.99 -8.15
CA ILE A 242 20.89 17.22 -8.44
C ILE A 242 19.72 17.38 -7.47
N MET A 243 18.94 16.32 -7.24
CA MET A 243 17.80 16.36 -6.33
C MET A 243 18.19 16.71 -4.91
N VAL A 244 19.29 16.14 -4.40
CA VAL A 244 19.76 16.41 -3.02
C VAL A 244 20.11 17.88 -2.86
N HIS A 245 20.89 18.45 -3.79
CA HIS A 245 21.29 19.85 -3.72
C HIS A 245 20.09 20.81 -3.87
N LEU A 246 19.14 20.50 -4.76
CA LEU A 246 17.91 21.29 -4.87
C LEU A 246 17.06 21.20 -3.59
N ALA A 247 16.95 20.01 -2.98
CA ALA A 247 16.17 19.83 -1.75
C ALA A 247 16.73 20.61 -0.55
N GLU A 248 18.04 20.81 -0.50
CA GLU A 248 18.73 21.59 0.53
C GLU A 248 18.40 23.09 0.45
N HIS A 249 18.08 23.60 -0.74
CA HIS A 249 17.76 25.00 -0.99
C HIS A 249 16.24 25.29 -1.05
N MET A 250 15.41 24.31 -0.70
CA MET A 250 13.94 24.42 -0.78
C MET A 250 13.26 24.17 0.57
N ALA A 251 12.15 24.89 0.79
CA ALA A 251 11.27 24.63 1.92
C ALA A 251 10.69 23.20 1.84
N PRO A 252 10.43 22.53 2.99
CA PRO A 252 9.91 21.15 3.00
C PRO A 252 8.63 20.96 2.17
N GLU A 253 7.78 21.98 2.13
CA GLU A 253 6.50 22.02 1.40
C GLU A 253 6.71 21.93 -0.12
N ASP A 254 7.76 22.58 -0.63
CA ASP A 254 8.09 22.63 -2.04
C ASP A 254 8.82 21.38 -2.54
N ARG A 255 9.32 20.52 -1.64
CA ARG A 255 10.03 19.28 -2.01
C ARG A 255 9.15 18.31 -2.79
N VAL A 256 7.83 18.45 -2.72
CA VAL A 256 6.88 17.69 -3.54
C VAL A 256 7.12 17.92 -5.04
N TYR A 257 7.58 19.10 -5.44
CA TYR A 257 7.83 19.44 -6.86
C TYR A 257 9.12 18.84 -7.42
N LEU A 258 10.06 18.36 -6.59
CA LEU A 258 11.30 17.74 -7.06
C LEU A 258 11.05 16.52 -7.93
N ARG A 259 10.01 15.74 -7.62
CA ARG A 259 9.63 14.58 -8.44
C ARG A 259 9.17 15.00 -9.84
N ASP A 260 8.41 16.09 -9.93
CA ASP A 260 7.96 16.61 -11.22
C ASP A 260 9.13 17.18 -12.03
N LEU A 261 10.03 17.91 -11.37
CA LEU A 261 11.27 18.38 -11.99
C LEU A 261 12.11 17.21 -12.53
N VAL A 262 12.34 16.17 -11.75
CA VAL A 262 13.10 14.97 -12.17
C VAL A 262 12.43 14.30 -13.36
N ARG A 263 11.09 14.21 -13.34
CA ARG A 263 10.32 13.69 -14.46
C ARG A 263 10.56 14.54 -15.71
N ARG A 264 10.47 15.87 -15.62
CA ARG A 264 10.72 16.80 -16.74
C ARG A 264 12.16 16.69 -17.24
N LEU A 265 13.15 16.66 -16.34
CA LEU A 265 14.55 16.46 -16.69
C LEU A 265 14.76 15.15 -17.44
N ARG A 266 14.09 14.07 -17.05
CA ARG A 266 14.24 12.76 -17.71
C ARG A 266 13.76 12.76 -19.17
N TYR A 267 12.68 13.48 -19.48
CA TYR A 267 12.08 13.48 -20.83
C TYR A 267 12.47 14.66 -21.71
N ALA A 268 13.11 15.70 -21.16
CA ALA A 268 13.57 16.84 -21.92
C ALA A 268 14.82 16.52 -22.78
N SER A 269 15.01 17.28 -23.86
CA SER A 269 16.22 17.22 -24.69
C SER A 269 17.45 17.61 -23.86
N ASN A 270 18.62 17.06 -24.22
CA ASN A 270 19.87 17.36 -23.50
C ASN A 270 20.17 18.86 -23.50
N GLU A 271 19.97 19.55 -24.61
CA GLU A 271 20.15 21.02 -24.71
C GLU A 271 19.33 21.77 -23.66
N LYS A 272 18.02 21.48 -23.57
CA LYS A 272 17.13 22.15 -22.63
C LYS A 272 17.44 21.82 -21.18
N VAL A 273 17.88 20.58 -20.92
CA VAL A 273 18.33 20.16 -19.59
C VAL A 273 19.59 20.92 -19.19
N TYR A 274 20.57 21.04 -20.09
CA TYR A 274 21.83 21.71 -19.80
C TYR A 274 21.64 23.21 -19.59
N GLU A 275 20.79 23.85 -20.39
CA GLU A 275 20.41 25.26 -20.21
C GLU A 275 19.83 25.52 -18.81
N VAL A 276 18.83 24.71 -18.40
CA VAL A 276 18.17 24.86 -17.10
C VAL A 276 19.16 24.63 -15.95
N LEU A 277 20.01 23.60 -16.04
CA LEU A 277 20.99 23.31 -14.98
C LEU A 277 22.07 24.40 -14.90
N ASP A 278 22.48 25.00 -16.02
CA ASP A 278 23.40 26.14 -16.03
C ASP A 278 22.80 27.39 -15.38
N MET A 279 21.49 27.62 -15.52
CA MET A 279 20.80 28.67 -14.78
C MET A 279 20.90 28.46 -13.25
N TYR A 280 20.65 27.25 -12.77
CA TYR A 280 20.77 26.93 -11.34
C TYR A 280 22.22 27.04 -10.83
N VAL A 281 23.21 26.75 -11.68
CA VAL A 281 24.63 26.98 -11.38
C VAL A 281 24.94 28.46 -11.24
N LYS A 282 24.45 29.29 -12.18
CA LYS A 282 24.62 30.76 -12.14
C LYS A 282 23.96 31.39 -10.90
N GLN A 283 22.87 30.80 -10.43
CA GLN A 283 22.18 31.22 -9.21
C GLN A 283 22.86 30.70 -7.92
N GLY A 284 23.92 29.89 -8.03
CA GLY A 284 24.64 29.34 -6.89
C GLY A 284 23.92 28.18 -6.18
N ILE A 285 22.83 27.66 -6.74
CA ILE A 285 22.01 26.60 -6.15
C ILE A 285 22.63 25.22 -6.42
N LEU A 286 23.18 25.01 -7.62
CA LEU A 286 23.83 23.77 -8.00
C LEU A 286 25.34 23.95 -8.18
N PRO A 287 26.18 23.08 -7.59
CA PRO A 287 27.61 23.08 -7.88
C PRO A 287 27.90 22.73 -9.34
N LYS A 288 28.87 23.42 -9.94
CA LYS A 288 29.34 23.15 -11.32
C LYS A 288 29.75 21.69 -11.53
N GLU A 289 30.41 21.11 -10.54
CA GLU A 289 30.90 19.73 -10.55
C GLU A 289 29.75 18.72 -10.65
N VAL A 290 28.67 18.93 -9.88
CA VAL A 290 27.48 18.07 -9.89
C VAL A 290 26.78 18.12 -11.24
N VAL A 291 26.65 19.31 -11.82
CA VAL A 291 26.05 19.48 -13.15
C VAL A 291 26.93 18.85 -14.23
N SER A 292 28.25 19.05 -14.17
CA SER A 292 29.19 18.46 -15.14
C SER A 292 29.20 16.93 -15.11
N ASP A 293 29.14 16.32 -13.92
CA ASP A 293 29.06 14.86 -13.79
C ASP A 293 27.73 14.33 -14.35
N TYR A 294 26.63 15.02 -14.03
CA TYR A 294 25.31 14.68 -14.56
C TYR A 294 25.25 14.78 -16.09
N THR A 295 25.73 15.87 -16.69
CA THR A 295 25.66 16.08 -18.14
C THR A 295 26.46 15.01 -18.89
N LYS A 296 27.65 14.68 -18.39
CA LYS A 296 28.51 13.61 -18.92
C LYS A 296 27.81 12.25 -18.89
N GLN A 297 27.35 11.83 -17.72
CA GLN A 297 26.67 10.54 -17.56
C GLN A 297 25.38 10.47 -18.38
N ARG A 298 24.62 11.57 -18.48
CA ARG A 298 23.43 11.67 -19.34
C ARG A 298 23.77 11.49 -20.82
N GLY A 299 24.84 12.14 -21.28
CA GLY A 299 25.35 12.02 -22.65
C GLY A 299 25.72 10.57 -22.99
N GLU A 300 26.42 9.88 -22.09
CA GLU A 300 26.77 8.47 -22.29
C GLU A 300 25.54 7.55 -22.40
N VAL A 301 24.49 7.80 -21.61
CA VAL A 301 23.23 7.05 -21.68
C VAL A 301 22.52 7.31 -23.01
N TYR A 302 22.49 8.55 -23.47
CA TYR A 302 21.90 8.94 -24.75
C TYR A 302 22.63 8.28 -25.94
N GLU A 303 23.96 8.31 -25.94
CA GLU A 303 24.78 7.68 -26.98
C GLU A 303 24.64 6.15 -26.99
N ARG A 304 24.59 5.50 -25.82
CA ARG A 304 24.28 4.06 -25.74
C ARG A 304 22.91 3.75 -26.33
N ALA A 305 21.88 4.51 -25.95
CA ALA A 305 20.53 4.31 -26.48
C ALA A 305 20.44 4.50 -28.00
N LYS A 306 21.24 5.42 -28.57
CA LYS A 306 21.36 5.62 -30.02
C LYS A 306 22.02 4.44 -30.73
N ARG A 307 23.07 3.85 -30.12
CA ARG A 307 23.78 2.66 -30.64
C ARG A 307 22.99 1.36 -30.50
N SER A 308 22.04 1.30 -29.57
CA SER A 308 21.21 0.11 -29.30
C SER A 308 19.90 0.09 -30.10
N LYS A 309 19.63 1.10 -30.93
CA LYS A 309 18.53 1.02 -31.90
C LYS A 309 19.00 0.17 -33.09
N PRO A 310 18.25 -0.87 -33.49
CA PRO A 310 18.53 -1.63 -34.70
C PRO A 310 18.46 -0.72 -35.94
#